data_AF-A0AAD8YB26-F1
#
_entry.id   AF-A0AAD8YB26-F1
#
_cell.length_a   1.000
_cell.length_b   1.000
_cell.length_c   1.000
_cell.angle_alpha   90.00
_cell.angle_beta   90.00
_cell.angle_gamma   90.00
#
_symmetry.space_group_name_H-M   'P 1'
#
loop_
_entity.id
_entity.type
_entity.pdbx_description
1 polymer ?
#
loop_
_entity_poly.entity_id
_entity_poly.type
_entity_poly.pdbx_seq_one_letter_code
_entity_poly.pdbx_strand_id
1 'polypeptide(L)'
;MEASAATISPQRRLTIKKRAALGLLLASILGFATFQNYYNSISLVDDSLSQRQLSSSWIERHPERGVSAWARNNFRPLSSAPDEKETVLFWHIPKSGGTTAKSIYKCLDQTIASRLPPSVSRTNDKELIAFKPYGQRGGTYVNVDMTTRSGMLRAEKMGLVASGKADMLFAMDPSFAGEHLYDKHHKGRILGLFRHPVDRLASKFYYLQKADWEKSYRPEWADMSILEWLRNTTRKAM
;
A
#
# COMPACT_ATOMS: atom_id res chain seq x y z
N MET A 1 90.48 13.39 4.72
CA MET A 1 89.69 12.39 3.99
C MET A 1 88.24 12.87 3.98
N GLU A 2 87.89 13.72 3.01
CA GLU A 2 86.51 14.14 2.78
C GLU A 2 85.83 13.12 1.87
N ALA A 3 84.73 12.53 2.32
CA ALA A 3 83.87 11.69 1.50
C ALA A 3 82.77 12.55 0.87
N SER A 4 82.79 12.62 -0.47
CA SER A 4 81.85 13.36 -1.31
C SER A 4 80.44 12.76 -1.22
N ALA A 5 79.47 13.58 -0.77
CA ALA A 5 78.05 13.23 -0.81
C ALA A 5 77.51 13.43 -2.23
N ALA A 6 77.15 12.33 -2.89
CA ALA A 6 76.58 12.32 -4.24
C ALA A 6 75.26 13.10 -4.29
N THR A 7 75.29 14.27 -4.91
CA THR A 7 74.13 15.14 -5.10
C THR A 7 73.29 14.60 -6.27
N ILE A 8 72.13 14.01 -5.95
CA ILE A 8 71.19 13.45 -6.94
C ILE A 8 70.67 14.58 -7.85
N SER A 9 70.88 14.45 -9.16
CA SER A 9 70.55 15.50 -10.13
C SER A 9 69.04 15.82 -10.19
N PRO A 10 68.65 17.08 -10.52
CA PRO A 10 67.26 17.54 -10.53
C PRO A 10 66.33 16.71 -11.42
N GLN A 11 66.85 16.17 -12.53
CA GLN A 11 66.07 15.32 -13.45
C GLN A 11 65.67 13.97 -12.82
N ARG A 12 66.48 13.39 -11.92
CA ARG A 12 66.12 12.15 -11.20
C ARG A 12 65.04 12.38 -10.15
N ARG A 13 64.97 13.57 -9.52
CA ARG A 13 63.89 13.91 -8.57
C ARG A 13 62.53 14.04 -9.25
N LEU A 14 62.49 14.57 -10.48
CA LEU A 14 61.25 14.75 -11.22
C LEU A 14 60.65 13.42 -11.69
N THR A 15 61.49 12.46 -12.09
CA THR A 15 61.05 11.12 -12.50
C THR A 15 60.57 10.28 -11.32
N ILE A 16 61.18 10.41 -10.14
CA ILE A 16 60.72 9.74 -8.91
C ILE A 16 59.35 10.28 -8.47
N LYS A 17 59.13 11.60 -8.47
CA LYS A 17 57.83 12.20 -8.12
C LYS A 17 56.72 11.80 -9.10
N LYS A 18 57.00 11.74 -10.41
CA LYS A 18 56.04 11.27 -11.42
C LYS A 18 55.68 9.80 -11.24
N ARG A 19 56.65 8.94 -10.90
CA ARG A 19 56.41 7.51 -10.61
C ARG A 19 55.60 7.30 -9.33
N ALA A 20 55.86 8.08 -8.29
CA ALA A 20 55.09 8.03 -7.04
C ALA A 20 53.64 8.50 -7.24
N ALA A 21 53.44 9.59 -8.01
CA ALA A 21 52.11 10.10 -8.34
C ALA A 21 51.31 9.10 -9.20
N LEU A 22 51.96 8.46 -10.20
CA LEU A 22 51.32 7.42 -11.01
C LEU A 22 50.96 6.18 -10.19
N GLY A 23 51.82 5.76 -9.25
CA GLY A 23 51.56 4.66 -8.34
C GLY A 23 50.35 4.90 -7.42
N LEU A 24 50.22 6.11 -6.86
CA LEU A 24 49.07 6.51 -6.04
C LEU A 24 47.78 6.53 -6.86
N LEU A 25 47.82 7.06 -8.09
CA LEU A 25 46.65 7.10 -8.98
C LEU A 25 46.17 5.68 -9.35
N LEU A 26 47.10 4.78 -9.68
CA LEU A 26 46.78 3.39 -9.96
C LEU A 26 46.22 2.66 -8.73
N ALA A 27 46.75 2.90 -7.53
CA ALA A 27 46.24 2.32 -6.29
C ALA A 27 44.81 2.81 -5.97
N SER A 28 44.51 4.09 -6.21
CA SER A 28 43.15 4.63 -6.03
C SER A 28 42.15 4.04 -7.03
N ILE A 29 42.55 3.86 -8.30
CA ILE A 29 41.69 3.25 -9.33
C ILE A 29 41.42 1.78 -8.99
N LEU A 30 42.45 1.02 -8.59
CA LEU A 30 42.30 -0.37 -8.14
C LEU A 30 41.42 -0.47 -6.89
N GLY A 31 41.61 0.40 -5.90
CA GLY A 31 40.80 0.45 -4.69
C GLY A 31 39.33 0.79 -4.99
N PHE A 32 39.06 1.69 -5.93
CA PHE A 32 37.70 2.03 -6.34
C PHE A 32 37.04 0.88 -7.11
N ALA A 33 37.78 0.19 -7.98
CA ALA A 33 37.27 -0.96 -8.74
C ALA A 33 36.94 -2.16 -7.83
N THR A 34 37.78 -2.45 -6.83
CA THR A 34 37.52 -3.52 -5.86
C THR A 34 36.38 -3.15 -4.91
N PHE A 35 36.30 -1.90 -4.47
CA PHE A 35 35.19 -1.41 -3.67
C PHE A 35 33.87 -1.46 -4.44
N GLN A 36 33.85 -1.05 -5.71
CA GLN A 36 32.65 -1.11 -6.54
C GLN A 36 32.20 -2.56 -6.80
N ASN A 37 33.14 -3.48 -7.04
CA ASN A 37 32.81 -4.91 -7.17
C ASN A 37 32.29 -5.53 -5.87
N TYR A 38 32.84 -5.14 -4.72
CA TYR A 38 32.36 -5.55 -3.41
C TYR A 38 30.97 -4.98 -3.10
N TYR A 39 30.72 -3.71 -3.46
CA TYR A 39 29.42 -3.08 -3.29
C TYR A 39 28.37 -3.74 -4.19
N ASN A 40 28.72 -4.02 -5.45
CA ASN A 40 27.86 -4.74 -6.38
C ASN A 40 27.56 -6.17 -5.91
N SER A 41 28.54 -6.87 -5.33
CA SER A 41 28.31 -8.22 -4.81
C SER A 41 27.41 -8.23 -3.58
N ILE A 42 27.56 -7.27 -2.66
CA ILE A 42 26.65 -7.13 -1.52
C ILE A 42 25.24 -6.76 -1.96
N SER A 43 25.09 -5.83 -2.92
CA SER A 43 23.77 -5.46 -3.43
C SER A 43 23.03 -6.62 -4.12
N LEU A 44 23.76 -7.56 -4.70
CA LEU A 44 23.17 -8.75 -5.33
C LEU A 44 22.75 -9.82 -4.31
N VAL A 45 23.35 -9.85 -3.11
CA VAL A 45 23.06 -10.85 -2.08
C VAL A 45 21.82 -10.46 -1.25
N ASP A 46 21.60 -9.17 -0.99
CA ASP A 46 20.47 -8.68 -0.17
C ASP A 46 19.09 -8.88 -0.85
N ASP A 47 19.03 -8.73 -2.17
CA ASP A 47 17.80 -8.93 -2.96
C ASP A 47 17.39 -10.40 -3.11
N SER A 48 18.34 -11.33 -2.98
CA SER A 48 18.08 -12.76 -3.19
C SER A 48 17.55 -13.48 -1.94
N LEU A 49 17.90 -13.00 -0.74
CA LEU A 49 17.66 -13.72 0.51
C LEU A 49 16.47 -13.21 1.35
N SER A 50 15.98 -11.98 1.14
CA SER A 50 14.96 -11.41 2.05
C SER A 50 13.50 -11.51 1.60
N GLN A 51 13.19 -11.74 0.31
CA GLN A 51 11.80 -11.60 -0.17
C GLN A 51 11.20 -12.73 -1.01
N ARG A 52 11.93 -13.74 -1.50
CA ARG A 52 11.38 -14.65 -2.53
C ARG A 52 11.02 -16.09 -2.12
N GLN A 53 11.37 -16.58 -0.94
CA GLN A 53 11.37 -18.05 -0.76
C GLN A 53 10.40 -18.66 0.26
N LEU A 54 9.68 -17.86 1.07
CA LEU A 54 8.80 -18.44 2.11
C LEU A 54 7.29 -18.46 1.80
N SER A 55 6.80 -17.80 0.73
CA SER A 55 5.35 -17.84 0.40
C SER A 55 4.99 -18.32 -1.01
N SER A 56 5.89 -18.23 -1.99
CA SER A 56 5.60 -18.64 -3.38
C SER A 56 5.42 -20.15 -3.50
N SER A 57 6.36 -20.93 -2.95
CA SER A 57 6.39 -22.37 -3.17
C SER A 57 5.21 -23.14 -2.56
N TRP A 58 4.60 -22.68 -1.47
CA TRP A 58 3.47 -23.40 -0.86
C TRP A 58 2.15 -23.11 -1.59
N ILE A 59 1.92 -21.84 -1.95
CA ILE A 59 0.73 -21.41 -2.71
C ILE A 59 0.77 -22.00 -4.12
N GLU A 60 1.94 -22.04 -4.78
CA GLU A 60 2.12 -22.69 -6.08
C GLU A 60 1.86 -24.19 -6.03
N ARG A 61 2.24 -24.86 -4.94
CA ARG A 61 2.03 -26.31 -4.76
C ARG A 61 0.59 -26.69 -4.38
N HIS A 62 -0.19 -25.76 -3.84
CA HIS A 62 -1.59 -26.00 -3.44
C HIS A 62 -2.48 -24.80 -3.80
N PRO A 63 -2.69 -24.50 -5.09
CA PRO A 63 -3.53 -23.37 -5.51
C PRO A 63 -4.96 -23.48 -4.94
N GLU A 64 -5.45 -24.71 -4.76
CA GLU A 64 -6.75 -25.01 -4.16
C GLU A 64 -6.88 -24.64 -2.67
N ARG A 65 -5.74 -24.50 -1.97
CA ARG A 65 -5.66 -24.19 -0.53
C ARG A 65 -5.12 -22.78 -0.27
N GLY A 66 -4.48 -22.15 -1.26
CA GLY A 66 -3.95 -20.79 -1.14
C GLY A 66 -5.02 -19.69 -1.23
N VAL A 67 -6.18 -19.99 -1.84
CA VAL A 67 -7.27 -19.02 -2.04
C VAL A 67 -8.59 -19.57 -1.49
N SER A 68 -9.23 -18.78 -0.64
CA SER A 68 -10.53 -19.12 -0.02
C SER A 68 -11.62 -19.38 -1.07
N ALA A 69 -12.62 -20.19 -0.70
CA ALA A 69 -13.70 -20.56 -1.61
C ALA A 69 -14.48 -19.35 -2.14
N TRP A 70 -14.76 -18.36 -1.28
CA TRP A 70 -15.43 -17.12 -1.67
C TRP A 70 -14.61 -16.35 -2.72
N ALA A 71 -13.29 -16.26 -2.54
CA ALA A 71 -12.43 -15.54 -3.45
C ALA A 71 -12.34 -16.26 -4.82
N ARG A 72 -12.16 -17.59 -4.81
CA ARG A 72 -12.11 -18.41 -6.03
C ARG A 72 -13.42 -18.36 -6.82
N ASN A 73 -14.55 -18.41 -6.12
CA ASN A 73 -15.86 -18.52 -6.77
C ASN A 73 -16.35 -17.17 -7.32
N ASN A 74 -16.04 -16.06 -6.62
CA ASN A 74 -16.70 -14.78 -6.86
C ASN A 74 -15.78 -13.71 -7.48
N PHE A 75 -14.47 -13.97 -7.61
CA PHE A 75 -13.52 -13.03 -8.20
C PHE A 75 -12.76 -13.62 -9.38
N ARG A 76 -12.31 -12.74 -10.28
CA ARG A 76 -11.50 -13.06 -11.44
C ARG A 76 -10.00 -13.06 -11.08
N PRO A 77 -9.20 -13.96 -11.66
CA PRO A 77 -7.75 -13.95 -11.49
C PRO A 77 -7.14 -12.72 -12.19
N LEU A 78 -6.01 -12.21 -11.67
CA LEU A 78 -5.31 -11.07 -12.26
C LEU A 78 -4.71 -11.35 -13.66
N SER A 79 -4.63 -12.62 -14.06
CA SER A 79 -4.12 -13.04 -15.36
C SER A 79 -5.09 -12.85 -16.53
N SER A 80 -6.39 -12.68 -16.27
CA SER A 80 -7.36 -12.37 -17.34
C SER A 80 -7.54 -10.87 -17.50
N ALA A 81 -7.88 -10.42 -18.71
CA ALA A 81 -8.27 -9.03 -18.95
C ALA A 81 -9.52 -8.65 -18.12
N PRO A 82 -9.64 -7.40 -17.64
CA PRO A 82 -10.87 -6.91 -17.00
C PRO A 82 -12.04 -6.85 -18.00
N ASP A 83 -13.23 -7.24 -17.56
CA ASP A 83 -14.50 -6.95 -18.24
C ASP A 83 -15.02 -5.57 -17.80
N GLU A 84 -15.56 -4.79 -18.76
CA GLU A 84 -16.08 -3.43 -18.53
C GLU A 84 -17.24 -3.39 -17.52
N LYS A 85 -17.88 -4.52 -17.24
CA LYS A 85 -18.98 -4.63 -16.27
C LYS A 85 -18.55 -5.08 -14.88
N GLU A 86 -17.26 -5.27 -14.62
CA GLU A 86 -16.76 -5.73 -13.32
C GLU A 86 -16.82 -4.63 -12.25
N THR A 87 -17.60 -4.83 -11.19
CA THR A 87 -17.51 -3.99 -9.99
C THR A 87 -16.28 -4.38 -9.16
N VAL A 88 -15.35 -3.45 -8.98
CA VAL A 88 -14.11 -3.68 -8.22
C VAL A 88 -14.36 -3.59 -6.71
N LEU A 89 -13.84 -4.56 -5.95
CA LEU A 89 -13.79 -4.52 -4.49
C LEU A 89 -12.43 -3.98 -4.03
N PHE A 90 -12.41 -2.80 -3.43
CA PHE A 90 -11.25 -2.28 -2.76
C PHE A 90 -11.25 -2.72 -1.28
N TRP A 91 -10.27 -3.53 -0.90
CA TRP A 91 -10.01 -3.88 0.49
C TRP A 91 -9.47 -2.66 1.23
N HIS A 92 -10.36 -2.00 1.94
CA HIS A 92 -10.08 -0.77 2.65
C HIS A 92 -9.46 -1.05 4.02
N ILE A 93 -8.16 -0.83 4.12
CA ILE A 93 -7.42 -0.88 5.39
C ILE A 93 -7.26 0.55 5.93
N PRO A 94 -7.81 0.86 7.13
CA PRO A 94 -7.67 2.19 7.71
C PRO A 94 -6.20 2.60 7.86
N LYS A 95 -5.93 3.87 7.55
CA LYS A 95 -4.60 4.52 7.58
C LYS A 95 -3.59 3.99 6.54
N SER A 96 -4.06 3.25 5.53
CA SER A 96 -3.23 2.79 4.40
C SER A 96 -3.45 3.57 3.10
N GLY A 97 -4.16 4.71 3.11
CA GLY A 97 -4.37 5.54 1.90
C GLY A 97 -5.74 5.41 1.24
N GLY A 98 -6.74 4.84 1.93
CA GLY A 98 -8.10 4.69 1.40
C GLY A 98 -8.77 5.98 0.90
N THR A 99 -8.57 7.11 1.60
CA THR A 99 -9.10 8.42 1.15
C THR A 99 -8.42 8.89 -0.14
N THR A 100 -7.12 8.65 -0.27
CA THR A 100 -6.37 8.94 -1.51
C THR A 100 -6.89 8.10 -2.66
N ALA A 101 -7.05 6.79 -2.45
CA ALA A 101 -7.63 5.88 -3.45
C ALA A 101 -9.02 6.36 -3.87
N LYS A 102 -9.93 6.65 -2.91
CA LYS A 102 -11.25 7.22 -3.21
C LYS A 102 -11.16 8.49 -4.06
N SER A 103 -10.18 9.35 -3.80
CA SER A 103 -10.02 10.60 -4.55
C SER A 103 -9.55 10.35 -5.98
N ILE A 104 -8.58 9.43 -6.17
CA ILE A 104 -8.10 9.03 -7.49
C ILE A 104 -9.25 8.47 -8.33
N TYR A 105 -10.01 7.51 -7.81
CA TYR A 105 -11.08 6.88 -8.57
C TYR A 105 -12.23 7.83 -8.89
N LYS A 106 -12.53 8.80 -8.01
CA LYS A 106 -13.46 9.89 -8.37
C LYS A 106 -12.94 10.75 -9.52
N CYS A 107 -11.64 11.06 -9.56
CA CYS A 107 -11.05 11.80 -10.67
C CYS A 107 -11.14 11.01 -11.99
N LEU A 108 -11.16 9.68 -11.92
CA LEU A 108 -11.38 8.78 -13.06
C LEU A 108 -12.87 8.54 -13.37
N ASP A 109 -13.75 9.40 -12.84
CA ASP A 109 -15.22 9.35 -12.97
C ASP A 109 -15.85 8.01 -12.56
N GLN A 110 -15.17 7.27 -11.67
CA GLN A 110 -15.70 6.01 -11.14
C GLN A 110 -16.75 6.30 -10.06
N THR A 111 -17.86 5.57 -10.14
CA THR A 111 -18.96 5.61 -9.20
C THR A 111 -18.66 4.75 -7.98
N ILE A 112 -18.67 5.38 -6.79
CA ILE A 112 -18.25 4.73 -5.54
C ILE A 112 -19.44 4.54 -4.59
N ALA A 113 -19.59 3.35 -4.01
CA ALA A 113 -20.56 3.14 -2.94
C ALA A 113 -20.19 3.94 -1.67
N SER A 114 -21.16 4.66 -1.11
CA SER A 114 -20.98 5.53 0.06
C SER A 114 -22.21 5.60 0.94
N ARG A 115 -21.97 5.73 2.24
CA ARG A 115 -23.00 5.97 3.28
C ARG A 115 -23.69 7.34 3.18
N LEU A 116 -23.28 8.19 2.23
CA LEU A 116 -23.87 9.52 2.06
C LEU A 116 -25.32 9.36 1.57
N PRO A 117 -26.27 10.12 2.13
CA PRO A 117 -27.61 10.19 1.58
C PRO A 117 -27.65 11.07 0.32
N PRO A 118 -28.55 10.81 -0.64
CA PRO A 118 -28.82 11.74 -1.73
C PRO A 118 -29.31 13.10 -1.19
N SER A 119 -28.83 14.21 -1.75
CA SER A 119 -29.20 15.57 -1.29
C SER A 119 -30.70 15.89 -1.45
N VAL A 120 -31.42 15.15 -2.30
CA VAL A 120 -32.81 15.43 -2.68
C VAL A 120 -33.82 14.50 -1.96
N SER A 121 -33.39 13.47 -1.23
CA SER A 121 -34.34 12.57 -0.53
C SER A 121 -33.87 12.17 0.86
N ARG A 122 -34.67 12.54 1.88
CA ARG A 122 -34.63 11.96 3.23
C ARG A 122 -35.32 10.58 3.29
N THR A 123 -35.74 10.00 2.17
CA THR A 123 -36.96 9.17 2.18
C THR A 123 -37.02 7.95 1.26
N ASN A 124 -35.94 7.46 0.65
CA ASN A 124 -36.03 6.10 0.09
C ASN A 124 -34.75 5.29 0.21
N ASP A 125 -34.55 4.73 1.41
CA ASP A 125 -33.55 3.68 1.69
C ASP A 125 -33.83 2.37 0.92
N LYS A 126 -34.89 2.33 0.11
CA LYS A 126 -35.35 1.15 -0.64
C LYS A 126 -34.73 1.02 -2.03
N GLU A 127 -34.13 2.07 -2.59
CA GLU A 127 -33.62 2.07 -3.96
C GLU A 127 -32.15 2.47 -4.04
N LEU A 128 -31.45 1.91 -5.05
CA LEU A 128 -30.07 2.27 -5.38
C LEU A 128 -30.06 3.53 -6.24
N ILE A 129 -29.58 4.63 -5.66
CA ILE A 129 -29.56 5.93 -6.27
C ILE A 129 -28.10 6.33 -6.48
N ALA A 130 -27.75 6.63 -7.73
CA ALA A 130 -26.49 7.28 -8.08
C ALA A 130 -26.67 8.80 -8.02
N PHE A 131 -25.80 9.52 -7.30
CA PHE A 131 -25.92 10.96 -7.09
C PHE A 131 -24.56 11.65 -6.95
N LYS A 132 -24.52 12.97 -7.15
CA LYS A 132 -23.31 13.80 -7.06
C LYS A 132 -23.43 14.83 -5.93
N PRO A 133 -23.09 14.47 -4.67
CA PRO A 133 -23.34 15.32 -3.49
C PRO A 133 -22.53 16.61 -3.47
N TYR A 134 -21.38 16.65 -4.18
CA TYR A 134 -20.52 17.82 -4.25
C TYR A 134 -20.49 18.44 -5.66
N GLY A 135 -21.59 18.28 -6.41
CA GLY A 135 -21.72 18.74 -7.80
C GLY A 135 -20.89 17.91 -8.79
N GLN A 136 -20.77 18.39 -10.03
CA GLN A 136 -20.17 17.63 -11.13
C GLN A 136 -18.71 17.21 -10.89
N ARG A 137 -17.95 18.01 -10.12
CA ARG A 137 -16.54 17.74 -9.79
C ARG A 137 -16.37 16.81 -8.57
N GLY A 138 -17.46 16.45 -7.89
CA GLY A 138 -17.46 15.69 -6.65
C GLY A 138 -17.33 14.17 -6.79
N GLY A 139 -17.42 13.65 -8.02
CA GLY A 139 -17.60 12.23 -8.31
C GLY A 139 -19.03 11.75 -8.08
N THR A 140 -19.35 10.59 -8.65
CA THR A 140 -20.65 9.92 -8.51
C THR A 140 -20.60 8.93 -7.35
N TYR A 141 -21.70 8.84 -6.60
CA TYR A 141 -21.83 7.95 -5.45
C TYR A 141 -23.12 7.15 -5.50
N VAL A 142 -23.11 5.93 -4.96
CA VAL A 142 -24.32 5.15 -4.68
C VAL A 142 -24.59 5.10 -3.19
N ASN A 143 -25.85 5.25 -2.78
CA ASN A 143 -26.34 5.34 -1.39
C ASN A 143 -26.29 4.01 -0.61
N VAL A 144 -25.09 3.43 -0.47
CA VAL A 144 -24.86 2.18 0.25
C VAL A 144 -23.65 2.27 1.16
N ASP A 145 -23.82 1.89 2.43
CA ASP A 145 -22.72 1.77 3.38
C ASP A 145 -21.98 0.44 3.21
N MET A 146 -20.74 0.48 2.72
CA MET A 146 -19.86 -0.69 2.60
C MET A 146 -18.95 -0.91 3.81
N THR A 147 -19.10 -0.09 4.87
CA THR A 147 -18.23 -0.16 6.07
C THR A 147 -18.77 -1.07 7.16
N THR A 148 -20.03 -1.50 7.05
CA THR A 148 -20.71 -2.34 8.04
C THR A 148 -21.33 -3.58 7.39
N ARG A 149 -21.46 -4.68 8.15
CA ARG A 149 -22.11 -5.91 7.64
C ARG A 149 -23.58 -5.70 7.31
N SER A 150 -24.31 -4.94 8.13
CA SER A 150 -25.71 -4.59 7.84
C SER A 150 -25.85 -3.78 6.56
N GLY A 151 -24.92 -2.85 6.30
CA GLY A 151 -24.88 -2.09 5.05
C GLY A 151 -24.59 -2.98 3.83
N MET A 152 -23.69 -3.96 3.96
CA MET A 152 -23.40 -4.96 2.91
C MET A 152 -24.60 -5.88 2.64
N LEU A 153 -25.29 -6.38 3.67
CA LEU A 153 -26.52 -7.20 3.50
C LEU A 153 -27.65 -6.40 2.83
N ARG A 154 -27.76 -5.11 3.13
CA ARG A 154 -28.69 -4.22 2.41
C ARG A 154 -28.30 -4.11 0.94
N ALA A 155 -27.01 -3.96 0.65
CA ALA A 155 -26.49 -3.88 -0.71
C ALA A 155 -26.78 -5.15 -1.53
N GLU A 156 -26.60 -6.32 -0.92
CA GLU A 156 -26.97 -7.63 -1.47
C GLU A 156 -28.46 -7.67 -1.81
N LYS A 157 -29.34 -7.34 -0.85
CA LYS A 157 -30.79 -7.33 -1.06
C LYS A 157 -31.23 -6.41 -2.20
N MET A 158 -30.49 -5.34 -2.42
CA MET A 158 -30.76 -4.36 -3.49
C MET A 158 -30.06 -4.70 -4.81
N GLY A 159 -29.27 -5.78 -4.85
CA GLY A 159 -28.54 -6.20 -6.04
C GLY A 159 -27.46 -5.20 -6.47
N LEU A 160 -26.71 -4.60 -5.55
CA LEU A 160 -25.76 -3.52 -5.86
C LEU A 160 -24.80 -3.86 -7.01
N VAL A 161 -24.13 -5.01 -6.95
CA VAL A 161 -23.18 -5.43 -7.99
C VAL A 161 -23.93 -5.76 -9.29
N ALA A 162 -24.99 -6.56 -9.22
CA ALA A 162 -25.80 -6.92 -10.39
C ALA A 162 -26.42 -5.71 -11.09
N SER A 163 -26.68 -4.62 -10.37
CA SER A 163 -27.26 -3.40 -10.91
C SER A 163 -26.31 -2.60 -11.82
N GLY A 164 -25.00 -2.84 -11.73
CA GLY A 164 -23.98 -2.07 -12.46
C GLY A 164 -23.91 -0.59 -12.09
N LYS A 165 -24.54 -0.17 -10.97
CA LYS A 165 -24.58 1.25 -10.57
C LYS A 165 -23.33 1.73 -9.85
N ALA A 166 -22.46 0.83 -9.43
CA ALA A 166 -21.21 1.15 -8.75
C ALA A 166 -20.05 0.45 -9.46
N ASP A 167 -19.02 1.22 -9.78
CA ASP A 167 -17.80 0.72 -10.38
C ASP A 167 -16.85 0.19 -9.30
N MET A 168 -16.86 0.82 -8.11
CA MET A 168 -15.98 0.43 -7.02
C MET A 168 -16.59 0.46 -5.62
N LEU A 169 -16.33 -0.58 -4.84
CA LEU A 169 -16.80 -0.77 -3.46
C LEU A 169 -15.61 -0.71 -2.50
N PHE A 170 -15.69 0.08 -1.43
CA PHE A 170 -14.66 0.11 -0.38
C PHE A 170 -15.14 -0.62 0.86
N ALA A 171 -14.70 -1.86 1.05
CA ALA A 171 -15.10 -2.69 2.19
C ALA A 171 -13.91 -3.00 3.11
N MET A 172 -14.15 -3.02 4.41
CA MET A 172 -13.11 -3.40 5.40
C MET A 172 -13.03 -4.92 5.61
N ASP A 173 -14.12 -5.64 5.36
CA ASP A 173 -14.25 -7.10 5.45
C ASP A 173 -14.45 -7.67 4.03
N PRO A 174 -13.35 -7.95 3.29
CA PRO A 174 -13.44 -8.37 1.89
C PRO A 174 -14.06 -9.75 1.74
N SER A 175 -13.92 -10.64 2.73
CA SER A 175 -14.57 -11.94 2.74
C SER A 175 -16.08 -11.81 2.75
N PHE A 176 -16.62 -11.05 3.70
CA PHE A 176 -18.06 -10.86 3.82
C PHE A 176 -18.63 -10.14 2.59
N ALA A 177 -17.95 -9.11 2.10
CA ALA A 177 -18.33 -8.45 0.86
C ALA A 177 -18.32 -9.42 -0.34
N GLY A 178 -17.28 -10.24 -0.44
CA GLY A 178 -17.12 -11.24 -1.49
C GLY A 178 -18.21 -12.31 -1.50
N GLU A 179 -18.64 -12.78 -0.33
CA GLU A 179 -19.67 -13.81 -0.19
C GLU A 179 -21.08 -13.31 -0.47
N HIS A 180 -21.38 -12.05 -0.12
CA HIS A 180 -22.74 -11.51 -0.17
C HIS A 180 -23.04 -10.64 -1.40
N LEU A 181 -22.03 -10.05 -2.03
CA LEU A 181 -22.28 -9.05 -3.10
C LEU A 181 -21.99 -9.59 -4.48
N TYR A 182 -21.13 -10.60 -4.58
CA TYR A 182 -20.62 -11.14 -5.82
C TYR A 182 -21.09 -12.57 -6.00
N ASP A 183 -21.30 -12.97 -7.26
CA ASP A 183 -21.77 -14.30 -7.59
C ASP A 183 -21.11 -14.82 -8.89
N LYS A 184 -21.54 -15.99 -9.36
CA LYS A 184 -20.99 -16.65 -10.55
C LYS A 184 -21.20 -15.84 -11.84
N HIS A 185 -22.25 -15.02 -11.90
CA HIS A 185 -22.63 -14.19 -13.04
C HIS A 185 -22.07 -12.77 -12.94
N HIS A 186 -21.84 -12.27 -11.73
CA HIS A 186 -21.32 -10.94 -11.45
C HIS A 186 -20.03 -11.02 -10.63
N LYS A 187 -18.96 -11.51 -11.26
CA LYS A 187 -17.64 -11.58 -10.64
C LYS A 187 -16.94 -10.23 -10.68
N GLY A 188 -16.16 -9.93 -9.65
CA GLY A 188 -15.34 -8.72 -9.58
C GLY A 188 -13.84 -9.02 -9.54
N ARG A 189 -13.08 -7.98 -9.17
CA ARG A 189 -11.66 -8.09 -8.77
C ARG A 189 -11.43 -7.40 -7.44
N ILE A 190 -10.42 -7.86 -6.72
CA ILE A 190 -10.03 -7.25 -5.44
C ILE A 190 -8.75 -6.45 -5.62
N LEU A 191 -8.77 -5.21 -5.17
CA LEU A 191 -7.60 -4.36 -5.03
C LEU A 191 -7.34 -4.10 -3.55
N GLY A 192 -6.07 -4.04 -3.15
CA GLY A 192 -5.68 -3.69 -1.79
C GLY A 192 -4.54 -2.69 -1.80
N LEU A 193 -4.59 -1.73 -0.88
CA LEU A 193 -3.47 -0.82 -0.63
C LEU A 193 -2.99 -1.04 0.81
N PHE A 194 -1.74 -1.46 0.92
CA PHE A 194 -1.11 -1.77 2.20
C PHE A 194 -0.09 -0.69 2.55
N ARG A 195 0.10 -0.50 3.86
CA ARG A 195 1.13 0.36 4.41
C ARG A 195 1.91 -0.45 5.43
N HIS A 196 3.20 -0.13 5.57
CA HIS A 196 4.05 -0.71 6.61
C HIS A 196 3.31 -0.67 7.97
N PRO A 197 3.20 -1.81 8.69
CA PRO A 197 2.31 -1.92 9.84
C PRO A 197 2.66 -0.96 10.98
N VAL A 198 3.96 -0.68 11.19
CA VAL A 198 4.43 0.29 12.19
C VAL A 198 3.97 1.69 11.84
N ASP A 199 4.17 2.13 10.59
CA ASP A 199 3.77 3.46 10.12
C ASP A 199 2.26 3.63 10.15
N ARG A 200 1.52 2.56 9.82
CA ARG A 200 0.06 2.54 9.90
C ARG A 200 -0.40 2.74 11.34
N LEU A 201 0.24 2.06 12.30
CA LEU A 201 -0.06 2.18 13.71
C LEU A 201 0.26 3.59 14.25
N ALA A 202 1.46 4.09 13.97
CA ALA A 202 1.87 5.45 14.33
C ALA A 202 0.92 6.50 13.71
N SER A 203 0.57 6.34 12.44
CA SER A 203 -0.40 7.23 11.77
C SER A 203 -1.78 7.18 12.41
N LYS A 204 -2.23 6.01 12.91
CA LYS A 204 -3.48 5.89 13.65
C LYS A 204 -3.39 6.63 15.00
N PHE A 205 -2.30 6.44 15.75
CA PHE A 205 -2.08 7.11 17.03
C PHE A 205 -2.19 8.63 16.90
N TYR A 206 -1.35 9.26 16.07
CA TYR A 206 -1.37 10.71 15.88
C TYR A 206 -2.68 11.24 15.26
N TYR A 207 -3.39 10.42 14.48
CA TYR A 207 -4.70 10.81 13.94
C TYR A 207 -5.75 10.91 15.05
N LEU A 208 -5.81 9.92 15.94
CA LEU A 208 -6.82 9.87 17.00
C LEU A 208 -6.61 10.90 18.10
N GLN A 209 -5.42 11.53 18.17
CA GLN A 209 -5.16 12.68 19.05
C GLN A 209 -5.90 13.96 18.63
N LYS A 210 -6.29 14.10 17.35
CA LYS A 210 -6.84 15.35 16.80
C LYS A 210 -8.15 15.23 16.05
N ALA A 211 -8.62 14.01 15.77
CA ALA A 211 -9.82 13.78 14.97
C ALA A 211 -11.11 13.86 15.81
N ASP A 212 -11.44 15.05 16.33
CA ASP A 212 -12.59 15.29 17.21
C ASP A 212 -13.96 14.96 16.58
N TRP A 213 -14.04 14.96 15.24
CA TRP A 213 -15.21 14.54 14.46
C TRP A 213 -15.41 13.02 14.38
N GLU A 214 -14.44 12.20 14.80
CA GLU A 214 -14.53 10.73 14.76
C GLU A 214 -15.05 10.17 16.09
N LYS A 215 -15.93 9.17 16.05
CA LYS A 215 -16.34 8.43 17.25
C LYS A 215 -15.18 7.74 17.98
N SER A 216 -14.09 7.49 17.25
CA SER A 216 -12.88 6.83 17.78
C SER A 216 -11.83 7.82 18.31
N TYR A 217 -12.16 9.12 18.34
CA TYR A 217 -11.32 10.15 18.95
C TYR A 217 -10.87 9.77 20.37
N ARG A 218 -9.64 10.17 20.72
CA ARG A 218 -9.00 9.89 22.01
C ARG A 218 -8.41 11.19 22.55
N PRO A 219 -9.22 12.07 23.17
CA PRO A 219 -8.72 13.33 23.74
C PRO A 219 -7.65 13.10 24.80
N GLU A 220 -7.72 11.98 25.53
CA GLU A 220 -6.74 11.60 26.54
C GLU A 220 -5.35 11.27 25.95
N TRP A 221 -5.22 11.21 24.62
CA TRP A 221 -3.94 11.02 23.95
C TRP A 221 -3.31 12.33 23.46
N ALA A 222 -3.99 13.48 23.55
CA ALA A 222 -3.55 14.74 22.92
C ALA A 222 -2.10 15.12 23.27
N ASP A 223 -1.73 15.00 24.55
CA ASP A 223 -0.40 15.32 25.07
C ASP A 223 0.48 14.07 25.30
N MET A 224 -0.01 12.89 24.93
CA MET A 224 0.69 11.62 25.13
C MET A 224 1.77 11.43 24.06
N SER A 225 2.97 11.03 24.46
CA SER A 225 4.01 10.63 23.50
C SER A 225 3.73 9.23 22.93
N ILE A 226 4.24 8.93 21.73
CA ILE A 226 4.08 7.59 21.15
C ILE A 226 4.74 6.49 22.01
N LEU A 227 5.85 6.79 22.70
CA LEU A 227 6.53 5.85 23.59
C LEU A 227 5.70 5.56 24.84
N GLU A 228 5.08 6.58 25.42
CA GLU A 228 4.16 6.43 26.54
C GLU A 228 2.94 5.60 26.16
N TRP A 229 2.35 5.90 25.00
CA TRP A 229 1.22 5.15 24.47
C TRP A 229 1.52 3.66 24.27
N LEU A 230 2.69 3.34 23.70
CA LEU A 230 3.15 1.96 23.53
C LEU A 230 3.27 1.25 24.89
N ARG A 231 3.90 1.87 25.88
CA ARG A 231 4.04 1.31 27.23
C ARG A 231 2.69 1.04 27.90
N ASN A 232 1.74 1.96 27.77
CA ASN A 232 0.40 1.83 28.35
C ASN A 232 -0.45 0.75 27.65
N THR A 233 -0.29 0.59 26.34
CA THR A 233 -1.05 -0.39 25.55
C THR A 233 -0.57 -1.81 25.85
N THR A 234 0.73 -2.04 25.98
CA THR A 234 1.27 -3.37 26.34
C THR A 234 0.78 -3.85 27.70
N ARG A 235 0.64 -2.94 28.69
CA ARG A 235 0.10 -3.27 30.02
C ARG A 235 -1.37 -3.67 30.03
N LYS A 236 -2.16 -3.21 29.06
CA LYS A 236 -3.59 -3.57 28.93
C LYS A 236 -3.81 -4.86 28.12
N ALA A 237 -2.78 -5.34 27.43
CA ALA A 237 -2.83 -6.56 26.62
C ALA A 237 -2.26 -7.80 27.36
N MET A 238 -1.67 -7.60 28.55
CA MET A 238 -1.33 -8.62 29.54
C MET A 238 -2.43 -8.69 30.59
#